data_AF-A0A1Q3V9D7-F1
#
_entry.id   AF-A0A1Q3V9D7-F1
#
_cell.length_a   1.000
_cell.length_b   1.000
_cell.length_c   1.000
_cell.angle_alpha   90.00
_cell.angle_beta   90.00
_cell.angle_gamma   90.00
#
_symmetry.space_group_name_H-M   'P 1'
#
loop_
_entity.id
_entity.type
_entity.pdbx_description
1 polymer ?
#
loop_
_entity_poly.entity_id
_entity_poly.type
_entity_poly.pdbx_seq_one_letter_code
_entity_poly.pdbx_strand_id
1 'polypeptide(L)'
;GLRQSHITYYHPTRLHLLAAVGRAAVDRQLLAVDATLGALSTVEQAADAIAELVTRYENTRVLMALVQASEEEPGLRDLFRELADGAVSRVAAFLSRISGSPVSEDSARFLHALSVGVAVISLATGRPDAKQRAAGLFTTALHLLVGDPPPPTAPKRVSRRRGSKDDS
;
A
#
# COMPACT_ATOMS: atom_id res chain seq x y z
N GLY A 1 -11.63 -19.81 -21.59
CA GLY A 1 -11.57 -20.99 -20.70
C GLY A 1 -10.67 -22.02 -21.34
N LEU A 2 -9.52 -22.31 -20.73
CA LEU A 2 -8.58 -23.32 -21.21
C LEU A 2 -9.02 -24.72 -20.75
N ARG A 3 -8.58 -25.76 -21.48
CA ARG A 3 -8.79 -27.15 -21.05
C ARG A 3 -7.89 -27.46 -19.84
N GLN A 4 -8.39 -28.28 -18.90
CA GLN A 4 -7.64 -28.70 -17.70
C GLN A 4 -6.26 -29.30 -18.05
N SER A 5 -6.17 -30.05 -19.15
CA SER A 5 -4.92 -30.61 -19.66
C SER A 5 -3.84 -29.55 -19.97
N HIS A 6 -4.26 -28.34 -20.35
CA HIS A 6 -3.35 -27.23 -20.64
C HIS A 6 -2.75 -26.64 -19.36
N ILE A 7 -3.52 -26.62 -18.26
CA ILE A 7 -3.05 -26.15 -16.95
C ILE A 7 -2.10 -27.18 -16.33
N THR A 8 -2.44 -28.47 -16.37
CA THR A 8 -1.62 -29.54 -15.79
C THR A 8 -0.33 -29.80 -16.57
N TYR A 9 -0.26 -29.39 -17.85
CA TYR A 9 0.97 -29.44 -18.63
C TYR A 9 2.04 -28.46 -18.10
N TYR A 10 1.65 -27.22 -17.78
CA TYR A 10 2.58 -26.21 -17.26
C TYR A 10 2.70 -26.20 -15.73
N HIS A 11 1.65 -26.66 -15.03
CA HIS A 11 1.59 -26.72 -13.57
C HIS A 11 1.13 -28.13 -13.14
N PRO A 12 2.06 -29.09 -13.04
CA PRO A 12 1.74 -30.49 -12.77
C PRO A 12 1.05 -30.72 -11.43
N THR A 13 1.21 -29.80 -10.48
CA THR A 13 0.62 -29.86 -9.14
C THR A 13 -0.04 -28.53 -8.78
N ARG A 14 -0.99 -28.56 -7.83
CA ARG A 14 -1.57 -27.36 -7.20
C ARG A 14 -0.48 -26.42 -6.69
N LEU A 15 0.57 -26.98 -6.09
CA LEU A 15 1.73 -26.24 -5.59
C LEU A 15 2.44 -25.47 -6.71
N HIS A 16 2.73 -26.10 -7.85
CA HIS A 16 3.35 -25.41 -8.99
C HIS A 16 2.48 -24.27 -9.53
N LEU A 17 1.16 -24.44 -9.52
CA LEU A 17 0.24 -23.38 -9.93
C LEU A 17 0.24 -22.22 -8.93
N LEU A 18 0.16 -22.50 -7.62
CA LEU A 18 0.18 -21.48 -6.57
C LEU A 18 1.51 -20.72 -6.55
N ALA A 19 2.63 -21.40 -6.70
CA ALA A 19 3.94 -20.77 -6.79
C ALA A 19 4.05 -19.84 -8.01
N ALA A 20 3.55 -20.26 -9.17
CA ALA A 20 3.56 -19.44 -10.38
C ALA A 20 2.64 -18.20 -10.25
N VAL A 21 1.45 -18.37 -9.66
CA VAL A 21 0.54 -17.25 -9.38
C VAL A 21 1.16 -16.30 -8.35
N GLY A 22 1.77 -16.83 -7.29
CA GLY A 22 2.48 -16.05 -6.27
C GLY A 22 3.61 -15.23 -6.88
N ARG A 23 4.46 -15.86 -7.71
CA ARG A 23 5.54 -15.18 -8.44
C ARG A 23 5.00 -14.03 -9.28
N ALA A 24 4.00 -14.29 -10.12
CA ALA A 24 3.40 -13.26 -10.97
C ALA A 24 2.77 -12.12 -10.14
N ALA A 25 2.21 -12.41 -8.97
CA ALA A 25 1.67 -11.40 -8.06
C ALA A 25 2.77 -10.53 -7.44
N VAL A 26 3.87 -11.14 -6.98
CA VAL A 26 5.03 -10.43 -6.43
C VAL A 26 5.65 -9.52 -7.49
N ASP A 27 5.92 -10.04 -8.69
CA ASP A 27 6.53 -9.28 -9.77
C ASP A 27 5.66 -8.08 -10.16
N ARG A 28 4.35 -8.27 -10.28
CA ARG A 28 3.40 -7.18 -10.56
C ARG A 28 3.41 -6.13 -9.46
N GLN A 29 3.48 -6.54 -8.20
CA GLN A 29 3.44 -5.61 -7.08
C GLN A 29 4.72 -4.77 -7.00
N LEU A 30 5.89 -5.38 -7.19
CA LEU A 30 7.16 -4.65 -7.25
C LEU A 30 7.19 -3.66 -8.42
N LEU A 31 6.71 -4.06 -9.60
CA LEU A 31 6.56 -3.17 -10.74
C LEU A 31 5.60 -2.00 -10.46
N ALA A 32 4.50 -2.25 -9.75
CA ALA A 32 3.56 -1.21 -9.36
C ALA A 32 4.20 -0.22 -8.37
N VAL A 33 5.01 -0.70 -7.42
CA VAL A 33 5.77 0.16 -6.50
C VAL A 33 6.78 1.01 -7.27
N ASP A 34 7.54 0.41 -8.20
CA ASP A 34 8.51 1.13 -9.03
C ASP A 34 7.85 2.22 -9.87
N ALA A 35 6.75 1.89 -10.56
CA ALA A 35 5.99 2.84 -11.36
C ALA A 35 5.39 3.97 -10.51
N THR A 36 4.91 3.64 -9.31
CA THR A 36 4.32 4.61 -8.39
C THR A 36 5.40 5.54 -7.88
N LEU A 37 6.47 5.03 -7.25
CA LEU A 37 7.46 5.86 -6.57
C LEU A 37 8.43 6.55 -7.53
N GLY A 38 8.73 5.96 -8.70
CA GLY A 38 9.74 6.46 -9.63
C GLY A 38 9.51 7.90 -10.09
N ALA A 39 8.24 8.30 -10.29
CA ALA A 39 7.87 9.62 -10.84
C ALA A 39 7.61 10.72 -9.79
N LEU A 40 7.59 10.39 -8.50
CA LEU A 40 7.08 11.29 -7.46
C LEU A 40 8.19 12.12 -6.82
N SER A 41 7.91 13.42 -6.68
CA SER A 41 8.90 14.40 -6.23
C SER A 41 8.51 15.10 -4.93
N THR A 42 7.23 15.03 -4.51
CA THR A 42 6.75 15.67 -3.28
C THR A 42 6.02 14.68 -2.36
N VAL A 43 5.92 15.03 -1.07
CA VAL A 43 5.22 14.24 -0.05
C VAL A 43 3.74 14.06 -0.39
N GLU A 44 3.08 15.09 -0.91
CA GLU A 44 1.66 15.09 -1.22
C GLU A 44 1.36 14.18 -2.42
N GLN A 45 2.20 14.27 -3.45
CA GLN A 45 2.09 13.39 -4.62
C GLN A 45 2.31 11.93 -4.23
N ALA A 46 3.29 11.67 -3.37
CA ALA A 46 3.55 10.35 -2.81
C ALA A 46 2.38 9.82 -1.99
N ALA A 47 1.82 10.64 -1.11
CA ALA A 47 0.69 10.26 -0.28
C ALA A 47 -0.54 9.87 -1.11
N ASP A 48 -0.91 10.67 -2.12
CA ASP A 48 -2.08 10.36 -2.97
C ASP A 48 -1.84 9.10 -3.82
N ALA A 49 -0.63 8.93 -4.36
CA ALA A 49 -0.30 7.78 -5.19
C ALA A 49 -0.23 6.47 -4.38
N ILE A 50 0.32 6.50 -3.17
CA ILE A 50 0.31 5.34 -2.27
C ILE A 50 -1.13 5.06 -1.82
N ALA A 51 -1.93 6.08 -1.52
CA ALA A 51 -3.34 5.92 -1.17
C ALA A 51 -4.16 5.25 -2.29
N GLU A 52 -3.95 5.68 -3.53
CA GLU A 52 -4.53 5.05 -4.73
C GLU A 52 -4.10 3.57 -4.83
N LEU A 53 -2.82 3.26 -4.61
CA LEU A 53 -2.30 1.90 -4.70
C LEU A 53 -2.92 0.97 -3.64
N VAL A 54 -2.96 1.38 -2.37
CA VAL A 54 -3.43 0.53 -1.26
C VAL A 54 -4.95 0.38 -1.22
N THR A 55 -5.68 1.25 -1.92
CA THR A 55 -7.15 1.16 -2.01
C THR A 55 -7.66 0.37 -3.21
N ARG A 56 -6.76 -0.21 -4.02
CA ARG A 56 -7.09 -1.19 -5.06
C ARG A 56 -7.29 -2.58 -4.45
N TYR A 57 -8.53 -2.86 -4.11
CA TYR A 57 -8.95 -4.05 -3.36
C TYR A 57 -8.61 -5.37 -4.05
N GLU A 58 -8.49 -5.39 -5.37
CA GLU A 58 -8.14 -6.58 -6.15
C GLU A 58 -6.76 -7.12 -5.75
N ASN A 59 -5.77 -6.23 -5.58
CA ASN A 59 -4.41 -6.62 -5.22
C ASN A 59 -4.36 -7.18 -3.79
N THR A 60 -5.02 -6.50 -2.86
CA THR A 60 -5.09 -6.92 -1.46
C THR A 60 -5.75 -8.29 -1.31
N ARG A 61 -6.84 -8.55 -2.05
CA ARG A 61 -7.52 -9.86 -2.05
C ARG A 61 -6.60 -11.00 -2.50
N VAL A 62 -5.84 -10.80 -3.59
CA VAL A 62 -4.91 -11.81 -4.09
C VAL A 62 -3.81 -12.10 -3.06
N LEU A 63 -3.21 -11.05 -2.49
CA LEU A 63 -2.15 -11.22 -1.49
C LEU A 63 -2.68 -11.90 -0.22
N MET A 64 -3.87 -11.55 0.28
CA MET A 64 -4.48 -12.20 1.44
C MET A 64 -4.77 -13.69 1.20
N ALA A 65 -5.24 -14.05 0.00
CA ALA A 65 -5.45 -15.45 -0.37
C ALA A 65 -4.13 -16.24 -0.40
N LEU A 66 -3.05 -15.62 -0.92
CA LEU A 66 -1.72 -16.22 -0.94
C LEU A 66 -1.12 -16.36 0.46
N VAL A 67 -1.38 -15.42 1.37
CA VAL A 67 -0.96 -15.52 2.78
C VAL A 67 -1.55 -16.77 3.42
N GLN A 68 -2.85 -17.03 3.25
CA GLN A 68 -3.48 -18.25 3.76
C GLN A 68 -2.84 -19.51 3.17
N ALA A 69 -2.57 -19.51 1.86
CA ALA A 69 -1.90 -20.64 1.21
C ALA A 69 -0.45 -20.86 1.71
N SER A 70 0.22 -19.82 2.21
CA SER A 70 1.59 -19.92 2.70
C SER A 70 1.73 -20.70 4.01
N GLU A 71 0.64 -20.95 4.73
CA GLU A 71 0.63 -21.80 5.92
C GLU A 71 0.97 -23.26 5.57
N GLU A 72 0.37 -23.75 4.48
CA GLU A 72 0.54 -25.11 3.96
C GLU A 72 1.78 -25.24 3.07
N GLU A 73 2.21 -24.16 2.42
CA GLU A 73 3.25 -24.19 1.39
C GLU A 73 4.44 -23.27 1.73
N PRO A 74 5.53 -23.79 2.34
CA PRO A 74 6.66 -22.99 2.78
C PRO A 74 7.32 -22.15 1.69
N GLY A 75 7.34 -22.63 0.44
CA GLY A 75 7.92 -21.89 -0.69
C GLY A 75 7.21 -20.56 -1.01
N LEU A 76 5.94 -20.40 -0.62
CA LEU A 76 5.26 -19.11 -0.74
C LEU A 76 5.79 -18.07 0.26
N ARG A 77 6.31 -18.51 1.41
CA ARG A 77 6.91 -17.60 2.39
C ARG A 77 8.17 -16.94 1.83
N ASP A 78 8.91 -17.64 0.97
CA ASP A 78 10.10 -17.09 0.30
C ASP A 78 9.72 -15.97 -0.65
N LEU A 79 8.62 -16.13 -1.41
CA LEU A 79 8.07 -15.10 -2.27
C LEU A 79 7.61 -13.87 -1.48
N PHE A 80 6.99 -14.06 -0.32
CA PHE A 80 6.60 -12.95 0.55
C PHE A 80 7.79 -12.22 1.16
N ARG A 81 8.86 -12.93 1.53
CA ARG A 81 10.12 -12.31 1.97
C ARG A 81 10.71 -11.45 0.87
N GLU A 82 10.80 -11.98 -0.34
CA GLU A 82 11.28 -11.23 -1.51
C GLU A 82 10.43 -9.98 -1.80
N LEU A 83 9.10 -10.11 -1.73
CA LEU A 83 8.21 -8.97 -1.89
C LEU A 83 8.44 -7.90 -0.81
N ALA A 84 8.53 -8.32 0.46
CA ALA A 84 8.70 -7.40 1.57
C ALA A 84 10.06 -6.68 1.49
N ASP A 85 11.15 -7.41 1.29
CA ASP A 85 12.50 -6.86 1.19
C ASP A 85 12.64 -5.96 -0.05
N GLY A 86 12.09 -6.40 -1.18
CA GLY A 86 12.06 -5.65 -2.42
C GLY A 86 11.25 -4.35 -2.31
N ALA A 87 10.13 -4.37 -1.59
CA ALA A 87 9.32 -3.18 -1.33
C ALA A 87 10.02 -2.22 -0.36
N VAL A 88 10.59 -2.72 0.74
CA VAL A 88 11.34 -1.92 1.72
C VAL A 88 12.52 -1.22 1.07
N SER A 89 13.29 -1.92 0.22
CA SER A 89 14.41 -1.32 -0.51
C SER A 89 13.96 -0.14 -1.39
N ARG A 90 12.86 -0.29 -2.14
CA ARG A 90 12.29 0.77 -2.98
C ARG A 90 11.77 1.95 -2.17
N VAL A 91 11.11 1.67 -1.05
CA VAL A 91 10.64 2.70 -0.13
C VAL A 91 11.81 3.46 0.49
N ALA A 92 12.87 2.78 0.94
CA ALA A 92 14.05 3.44 1.51
C ALA A 92 14.74 4.36 0.49
N ALA A 93 14.88 3.90 -0.76
CA ALA A 93 15.43 4.70 -1.85
C ALA A 93 14.55 5.94 -2.14
N PHE A 94 13.23 5.75 -2.19
CA PHE A 94 12.28 6.83 -2.37
C PHE A 94 12.36 7.86 -1.23
N LEU A 95 12.29 7.42 0.02
CA LEU A 95 12.35 8.27 1.21
C LEU A 95 13.66 9.08 1.26
N SER A 96 14.78 8.43 0.96
CA SER A 96 16.08 9.10 0.93
C SER A 96 16.17 10.15 -0.19
N ARG A 97 15.54 9.89 -1.34
CA ARG A 97 15.48 10.84 -2.46
C ARG A 97 14.68 12.09 -2.11
N ILE A 98 13.53 11.94 -1.44
CA ILE A 98 12.67 13.08 -1.10
C ILE A 98 13.17 13.88 0.12
N SER A 99 13.87 13.24 1.06
CA SER A 99 14.45 13.92 2.23
C SER A 99 15.81 14.56 1.94
N GLY A 100 16.47 14.15 0.84
CA GLY A 100 17.84 14.56 0.53
C GLY A 100 18.88 13.99 1.51
N SER A 101 18.51 13.02 2.34
CA SER A 101 19.40 12.39 3.33
C SER A 101 19.10 10.88 3.44
N PRO A 102 20.08 10.04 3.79
CA PRO A 102 19.82 8.62 4.03
C PRO A 102 18.74 8.42 5.10
N VAL A 103 17.71 7.64 4.78
CA VAL A 103 16.65 7.25 5.72
C VAL A 103 16.92 5.86 6.27
N SER A 104 16.57 5.63 7.54
CA SER A 104 16.77 4.32 8.18
C SER A 104 15.90 3.25 7.53
N GLU A 105 16.37 2.01 7.57
CA GLU A 105 15.61 0.87 7.05
C GLU A 105 14.31 0.66 7.85
N ASP A 106 14.31 0.97 9.14
CA ASP A 106 13.12 0.87 10.00
C ASP A 106 12.04 1.88 9.61
N SER A 107 12.43 3.08 9.16
CA SER A 107 11.49 4.06 8.59
C SER A 107 10.82 3.53 7.31
N ALA A 108 11.57 2.82 6.46
CA ALA A 108 11.01 2.19 5.27
C ALA A 108 10.10 1.00 5.62
N ARG A 109 10.50 0.16 6.58
CA ARG A 109 9.65 -0.92 7.13
C ARG A 109 8.37 -0.38 7.75
N PHE A 110 8.44 0.73 8.49
CA PHE A 110 7.27 1.39 9.07
C PHE A 110 6.28 1.82 7.99
N LEU A 111 6.73 2.51 6.94
CA LEU A 111 5.84 2.93 5.86
C LEU A 111 5.26 1.74 5.08
N HIS A 112 6.06 0.69 4.85
CA HIS A 112 5.58 -0.55 4.23
C HIS A 112 4.50 -1.23 5.08
N ALA A 113 4.74 -1.41 6.38
CA ALA A 113 3.77 -2.01 7.31
C ALA A 113 2.48 -1.19 7.41
N LEU A 114 2.60 0.15 7.47
CA LEU A 114 1.45 1.05 7.42
C LEU A 114 0.65 0.86 6.12
N SER A 115 1.34 0.74 4.99
CA SER A 115 0.71 0.53 3.68
C SER A 115 -0.10 -0.76 3.62
N VAL A 116 0.47 -1.86 4.12
CA VAL A 116 -0.22 -3.15 4.23
C VAL A 116 -1.43 -3.05 5.17
N GLY A 117 -1.27 -2.45 6.34
CA GLY A 117 -2.36 -2.27 7.32
C GLY A 117 -3.52 -1.45 6.76
N VAL A 118 -3.22 -0.35 6.07
CA VAL A 118 -4.23 0.49 5.41
C VAL A 118 -4.93 -0.31 4.32
N ALA A 119 -4.22 -1.05 3.48
CA ALA A 119 -4.82 -1.85 2.41
C ALA A 119 -5.84 -2.86 2.95
N VAL A 120 -5.49 -3.56 4.04
CA VAL A 120 -6.36 -4.54 4.70
C VAL A 120 -7.58 -3.87 5.33
N ILE A 121 -7.39 -2.77 6.06
CA ILE A 121 -8.49 -2.04 6.72
C ILE A 121 -9.44 -1.44 5.67
N SER A 122 -8.91 -0.84 4.60
CA SER A 122 -9.71 -0.28 3.52
C SER A 122 -10.53 -1.34 2.81
N LEU A 123 -9.93 -2.50 2.50
CA LEU A 123 -10.65 -3.65 1.95
C LEU A 123 -11.76 -4.14 2.88
N ALA A 124 -11.45 -4.32 4.17
CA ALA A 124 -12.40 -4.87 5.14
C ALA A 124 -13.59 -3.96 5.41
N THR A 125 -13.36 -2.65 5.40
CA THR A 125 -14.40 -1.66 5.71
C THR A 125 -15.17 -1.18 4.48
N GLY A 126 -14.60 -1.33 3.28
CA GLY A 126 -15.25 -0.99 2.01
C GLY A 126 -15.73 0.47 1.93
N ARG A 127 -15.11 1.38 2.69
CA ARG A 127 -15.63 2.73 2.87
C ARG A 127 -15.50 3.57 1.59
N PRO A 128 -16.49 4.42 1.28
CA PRO A 128 -16.43 5.28 0.09
C PRO A 128 -15.34 6.36 0.19
N ASP A 129 -14.91 6.73 1.40
CA ASP A 129 -13.85 7.71 1.66
C ASP A 129 -12.46 7.08 1.91
N ALA A 130 -12.28 5.79 1.59
CA ALA A 130 -11.04 5.05 1.88
C ALA A 130 -9.78 5.74 1.32
N LYS A 131 -9.80 6.18 0.05
CA LYS A 131 -8.66 6.86 -0.58
C LYS A 131 -8.32 8.16 0.14
N GLN A 132 -9.32 9.00 0.44
CA GLN A 132 -9.09 10.28 1.11
C GLN A 132 -8.46 10.09 2.50
N ARG A 133 -8.94 9.10 3.27
CA ARG A 133 -8.37 8.80 4.59
C ARG A 133 -6.95 8.24 4.50
N ALA A 134 -6.71 7.35 3.54
CA ALA A 134 -5.38 6.81 3.28
C ALA A 134 -4.40 7.93 2.91
N ALA A 135 -4.78 8.85 2.02
CA ALA A 135 -3.95 9.99 1.62
C ALA A 135 -3.55 10.84 2.83
N GLY A 136 -4.50 11.25 3.68
CA GLY A 136 -4.19 12.02 4.89
C GLY A 136 -3.26 11.29 5.88
N LEU A 137 -3.42 9.97 5.99
CA LEU A 137 -2.55 9.14 6.84
C LEU A 137 -1.12 9.05 6.28
N PHE A 138 -0.97 8.85 4.96
CA PHE A 138 0.35 8.81 4.33
C PHE A 138 1.03 10.17 4.31
N THR A 139 0.30 11.27 4.08
CA THR A 139 0.84 12.63 4.23
C THR A 139 1.45 12.81 5.63
N THR A 140 0.69 12.45 6.67
CA THR A 140 1.16 12.55 8.06
C THR A 140 2.41 11.69 8.29
N ALA A 141 2.38 10.42 7.85
CA ALA A 141 3.51 9.52 8.02
C ALA A 141 4.76 10.02 7.28
N LEU A 142 4.63 10.44 6.03
CA LEU A 142 5.75 10.90 5.21
C LEU A 142 6.38 12.17 5.77
N HIS A 143 5.59 13.15 6.24
CA HIS A 143 6.13 14.33 6.93
C HIS A 143 6.97 13.94 8.16
N LEU A 144 6.45 13.05 9.01
CA LEU A 144 7.19 12.54 10.18
C LEU A 144 8.49 11.84 9.80
N LEU A 145 8.51 11.09 8.69
CA LEU A 145 9.68 10.33 8.24
C LEU A 145 10.72 11.20 7.53
N VAL A 146 10.30 12.27 6.86
CA VAL A 146 11.17 13.19 6.11
C VAL A 146 11.72 14.32 7.00
N GLY A 147 11.22 14.44 8.23
CA GLY A 147 11.68 15.44 9.21
C GLY A 147 11.07 16.83 9.01
N ASP A 148 10.00 16.92 8.22
CA ASP A 148 9.25 18.16 7.97
C ASP A 148 7.96 18.11 8.81
N PRO A 149 7.65 19.10 9.68
CA PRO A 149 6.41 19.08 10.44
C PRO A 149 5.19 19.06 9.48
N PRO A 150 4.15 18.23 9.74
CA PRO A 150 3.00 18.14 8.85
C PRO A 150 2.31 19.51 8.70
N PRO A 151 1.85 19.90 7.50
CA PRO A 151 1.12 21.14 7.31
C PRO A 151 -0.12 21.12 8.21
N PRO A 152 -0.46 22.24 8.87
CA PRO A 152 -1.56 22.29 9.81
C PRO A 152 -2.86 21.87 9.09
N THR A 153 -3.48 20.80 9.60
CA THR A 153 -4.79 20.37 9.11
C THR A 153 -5.80 21.47 9.41
N ALA A 154 -6.20 22.20 8.37
CA ALA A 154 -7.16 23.27 8.51
C ALA A 154 -8.46 22.72 9.15
N PRO A 155 -8.90 23.25 10.30
CA PRO A 155 -10.13 22.79 10.92
C PRO A 155 -11.29 23.06 9.96
N LYS A 156 -12.08 22.01 9.67
CA LYS A 156 -13.36 22.17 8.98
C LYS A 156 -14.16 23.20 9.78
N ARG A 157 -14.36 24.39 9.18
CA ARG A 157 -15.20 25.45 9.74
C ARG A 157 -16.60 24.86 9.98
N VAL A 158 -16.88 24.49 11.21
CA VAL A 158 -18.25 24.20 11.65
C VAL A 158 -18.98 25.52 11.58
N SER A 159 -19.83 25.68 10.58
CA SER A 159 -20.73 26.81 10.44
C SER A 159 -21.71 26.81 11.62
N ARG A 160 -21.35 27.47 12.73
CA ARG A 160 -22.31 27.87 13.74
C ARG A 160 -23.28 28.85 13.09
N ARG A 161 -24.46 28.36 12.70
CA ARG A 161 -25.63 29.21 12.46
C ARG A 161 -25.86 30.04 13.73
N ARG A 162 -25.59 31.33 13.64
CA ARG A 162 -25.94 32.35 14.62
C ARG A 162 -27.05 33.18 14.00
N GLY A 163 -28.17 33.30 14.70
CA GLY A 163 -29.36 34.05 14.30
C GLY A 163 -30.58 33.31 14.83
N SER A 164 -31.45 33.88 15.65
CA SER A 164 -31.63 35.27 16.08
C SER A 164 -32.40 35.23 17.39
N LYS A 165 -32.05 36.09 18.34
CA LYS A 165 -32.91 36.43 19.47
C LYS A 165 -33.02 37.96 19.48
N ASP A 166 -34.24 38.41 19.79
CA ASP A 166 -34.69 39.77 20.11
C ASP A 166 -35.09 40.64 18.90
N ASP A 167 -36.40 40.85 18.70
CA ASP A 167 -37.15 41.99 19.27
C ASP A 167 -38.50 42.19 18.55
N SER A 168 -39.61 41.99 19.27
CA SER A 168 -40.90 42.74 19.24
C SER A 168 -41.91 42.08 20.18
#